data_AF-A0A453KQG2-F1
#
_entry.id   AF-A0A453KQG2-F1
#
_cell.length_a   1.000
_cell.length_b   1.000
_cell.length_c   1.000
_cell.angle_alpha   90.00
_cell.angle_beta   90.00
_cell.angle_gamma   90.00
#
_symmetry.space_group_name_H-M   'P 1'
#
loop_
_entity.id
_entity.type
_entity.pdbx_description
1 polymer ?
#
loop_
_entity_poly.entity_id
_entity_poly.type
_entity_poly.pdbx_seq_one_letter_code
_entity_poly.pdbx_strand_id
1 'polypeptide(L)' 'VCGRPLGLQFHHKSGDLYVADAYLGLMRVPARGGLAQVVATEAGGVPFNFLNGLDVDQNTGDVYFTDSSTTYRRRGHMHD' A
#
# COMPACT_ATOMS: atom_id res chain seq x y z
N VAL A 1 -12.80 -10.59 -1.07
CA VAL A 1 -11.33 -10.65 -0.91
C VAL A 1 -11.00 -9.97 0.42
N CYS A 2 -10.14 -10.56 1.27
CA CYS A 2 -9.87 -10.08 2.64
C CYS A 2 -8.59 -9.23 2.77
N GLY A 3 -8.04 -8.71 1.67
CA GLY A 3 -6.75 -8.01 1.65
C GLY A 3 -5.53 -8.93 1.78
N ARG A 4 -4.35 -8.38 1.50
CA ARG A 4 -3.05 -8.93 1.88
C ARG A 4 -2.02 -7.79 1.99
N PRO A 5 -1.77 -7.29 3.21
CA PRO A 5 -0.67 -6.38 3.48
C PRO A 5 0.68 -7.03 3.16
N LEU A 6 1.55 -6.31 2.45
CA LEU A 6 2.92 -6.74 2.13
C LEU A 6 3.98 -5.71 2.53
N GLY A 7 3.66 -4.41 2.42
CA GLY A 7 4.51 -3.31 2.87
C GLY A 7 3.85 -2.54 4.00
N LEU A 8 4.63 -2.17 5.01
CA LEU A 8 4.17 -1.45 6.21
C LEU A 8 5.23 -0.42 6.59
N GLN A 9 4.85 0.84 6.77
CA GLN A 9 5.76 1.88 7.27
C GLN A 9 4.99 2.90 8.09
N PHE A 10 5.54 3.30 9.24
CA PHE A 10 5.02 4.40 10.02
C PHE A 10 5.55 5.74 9.50
N HIS A 11 4.70 6.76 9.54
CA HIS A 11 5.15 8.14 9.62
C HIS A 11 5.29 8.52 11.10
N HIS A 12 6.52 8.63 11.60
CA HIS A 12 6.78 8.70 13.04
C HIS A 12 6.18 9.94 13.71
N LYS A 13 6.11 11.07 12.99
CA LYS A 13 5.59 12.32 13.54
C LYS A 13 4.07 12.28 13.75
N SER A 14 3.30 11.70 12.83
CA SER A 14 1.84 11.58 12.99
C SER A 14 1.42 10.31 13.70
N GLY A 15 2.27 9.28 13.69
CA GLY A 15 1.96 7.93 14.17
C GLY A 15 1.10 7.12 13.21
N ASP A 16 0.81 7.63 12.01
CA ASP A 16 0.02 6.91 11.01
C ASP A 16 0.81 5.74 10.43
N LEU A 17 0.13 4.62 10.22
CA LEU A 17 0.68 3.44 9.56
C LEU A 17 0.20 3.41 8.10
N TYR A 18 1.12 3.49 7.16
CA TYR A 18 0.83 3.25 5.75
C TYR A 18 1.00 1.77 5.43
N VAL A 19 0.11 1.26 4.57
CA VAL A 19 0.02 -0.16 4.21
C VAL A 19 -0.08 -0.29 2.70
N ALA A 20 0.83 -1.06 2.10
CA ALA A 20 0.73 -1.50 0.72
C ALA A 20 0.02 -2.86 0.73
N ASP A 21 -1.25 -2.85 0.35
CA ASP A 21 -2.05 -4.06 0.24
C ASP A 21 -2.08 -4.55 -1.22
N ALA A 22 -1.75 -5.82 -1.42
CA ALA A 22 -1.63 -6.43 -2.75
C ALA A 22 -2.93 -6.45 -3.56
N TYR A 23 -4.09 -6.19 -2.94
CA TYR A 23 -5.39 -6.20 -3.61
C TYR A 23 -6.19 -4.93 -3.39
N LEU A 24 -5.97 -4.23 -2.27
CA LEU A 24 -6.78 -3.08 -1.86
C LEU A 24 -6.11 -1.73 -2.14
N GLY A 25 -4.84 -1.73 -2.56
CA GLY A 25 -4.10 -0.51 -2.90
C GLY A 25 -3.30 0.05 -1.72
N LEU A 26 -2.99 1.35 -1.79
CA LEU A 26 -2.31 2.06 -0.71
C LEU A 26 -3.34 2.46 0.33
N MET A 27 -3.10 2.05 1.57
CA MET A 27 -4.00 2.28 2.70
C MET A 27 -3.28 3.01 3.84
N ARG A 28 -4.05 3.62 4.74
CA ARG A 28 -3.57 4.26 5.96
C ARG A 28 -4.39 3.82 7.16
N VAL A 29 -3.74 3.45 8.25
CA VAL A 29 -4.35 3.32 9.58
C VAL A 29 -3.97 4.54 10.41
N PRO A 30 -4.93 5.30 10.97
CA PRO A 30 -4.63 6.41 11.85
C PRO A 30 -3.85 5.96 13.10
N ALA A 31 -3.05 6.85 13.69
CA ALA A 31 -2.27 6.56 14.90
C ALA A 31 -3.08 6.01 16.09
N ARG A 32 -4.38 6.33 16.15
CA ARG A 32 -5.31 5.81 17.17
C ARG A 32 -5.82 4.40 16.87
N GLY A 33 -5.30 3.75 15.84
CA GLY A 33 -5.78 2.48 15.31
C GLY A 33 -7.09 2.62 14.55
N GLY A 34 -7.82 1.50 14.44
CA GLY A 34 -9.07 1.41 13.71
C GLY A 34 -8.92 0.79 12.32
N LEU A 35 -9.97 0.91 11.50
CA LEU A 35 -9.97 0.37 10.15
C LEU A 35 -9.03 1.16 9.24
N ALA A 36 -8.29 0.43 8.40
CA ALA A 36 -7.49 1.04 7.35
C ALA A 36 -8.38 1.76 6.32
N GLN A 37 -7.96 2.94 5.91
CA GLN A 37 -8.64 3.79 4.94
C GLN A 37 -7.86 3.78 3.62
N VAL A 38 -8.56 3.74 2.49
CA VAL A 38 -7.95 3.81 1.17
C VAL A 38 -7.37 5.20 0.96
N VAL A 39 -6.11 5.27 0.54
CA VAL A 39 -5.42 6.50 0.12
C VAL A 39 -5.40 6.59 -1.40
N ALA A 40 -5.01 5.51 -2.07
CA ALA A 40 -4.97 5.45 -3.53
C ALA A 40 -5.13 4.01 -4.06
N THR A 41 -5.81 3.87 -5.19
CA THR A 41 -5.99 2.59 -5.91
C THR A 41 -5.51 2.62 -7.35
N GLU A 42 -5.04 3.77 -7.83
CA GLU A 42 -4.53 3.96 -9.18
C GLU A 42 -3.58 5.15 -9.26
N ALA A 43 -2.79 5.21 -10.34
CA ALA A 43 -2.01 6.37 -10.70
C ALA A 43 -2.01 6.53 -12.23
N GLY A 44 -2.18 7.77 -12.71
CA GLY A 44 -2.20 8.04 -14.16
C GLY A 44 -3.31 7.28 -14.91
N GLY A 45 -4.43 6.95 -14.25
CA GLY A 45 -5.52 6.17 -14.83
C GLY A 45 -5.27 4.66 -14.93
N VAL A 46 -4.15 4.16 -14.39
CA VAL A 46 -3.83 2.73 -14.34
C VAL A 46 -4.10 2.21 -12.92
N PRO A 47 -5.04 1.28 -12.75
CA PRO A 47 -5.30 0.65 -11.46
C PRO A 47 -4.10 -0.13 -10.94
N PHE A 48 -3.87 -0.04 -9.64
CA PHE A 48 -2.89 -0.87 -8.98
C PHE A 48 -3.34 -2.33 -8.96
N ASN A 49 -2.39 -3.24 -9.12
CA ASN A 49 -2.72 -4.66 -9.28
C ASN A 49 -1.94 -5.58 -8.33
N PHE A 50 -0.73 -5.19 -7.93
CA PHE A 50 0.09 -5.94 -6.98
C PHE A 50 1.04 -5.01 -6.19
N LEU A 51 0.49 -4.11 -5.38
CA LEU A 51 1.29 -3.33 -4.42
C LEU A 51 2.05 -4.25 -3.46
N ASN A 52 3.36 -4.02 -3.29
CA ASN A 52 4.22 -4.90 -2.48
C ASN A 52 4.95 -4.20 -1.32
N GLY A 53 5.47 -3.00 -1.54
CA GLY A 53 6.38 -2.33 -0.62
C GLY A 53 6.14 -0.83 -0.63
N LEU A 54 6.49 -0.19 0.47
CA LEU A 54 6.44 1.27 0.59
C LEU A 54 7.47 1.76 1.60
N ASP A 55 7.83 3.03 1.47
CA ASP A 55 8.58 3.80 2.45
C ASP A 55 7.98 5.21 2.59
N VAL A 56 8.27 5.89 3.69
CA VAL A 56 7.76 7.22 4.01
C VAL A 56 8.92 8.14 4.34
N ASP A 57 9.02 9.26 3.62
CA ASP A 57 9.92 10.34 4.02
C ASP A 57 9.45 10.91 5.36
N GLN A 58 10.27 10.75 6.39
CA GLN A 58 9.90 11.12 7.76
C GLN A 58 9.87 12.64 8.00
N ASN A 59 10.45 13.44 7.11
CA ASN A 59 10.46 14.89 7.19
C ASN A 59 9.25 15.50 6.47
N THR A 60 8.94 15.01 5.26
CA THR A 60 7.86 15.57 4.42
C THR A 60 6.53 14.86 4.61
N GLY A 61 6.56 13.56 4.95
CA GLY A 61 5.39 12.68 4.95
C GLY A 61 5.04 12.10 3.59
N ASP A 62 5.90 12.29 2.57
CA ASP A 62 5.70 11.71 1.25
C ASP A 62 5.81 10.19 1.30
N VAL A 63 4.91 9.51 0.60
CA VAL A 63 4.82 8.04 0.58
C VAL A 63 5.23 7.52 -0.79
N TYR A 64 6.30 6.72 -0.82
CA TYR A 64 6.81 6.07 -2.01
C TYR A 64 6.44 4.59 -1.94
N PHE A 65 5.91 4.03 -3.02
CA PHE A 65 5.47 2.64 -3.04
C PHE A 65 5.66 2.03 -4.42
N THR A 66 5.68 0.70 -4.46
CA THR A 66 5.90 -0.07 -5.68
C THR A 66 4.70 -0.97 -5.98
N ASP A 67 4.31 -1.02 -7.25
CA ASP A 67 3.40 -2.01 -7.81
C ASP A 67 4.24 -3.01 -8.61
N SER A 68 4.28 -4.27 -8.16
CA SER A 68 5.14 -5.29 -8.76
C SER A 68 4.75 -5.64 -10.18
N SER A 69 3.49 -5.44 -10.58
CA SER A 69 3.02 -5.81 -11.91
C SER A 69 1.62 -5.25 -12.20
N THR A 70 1.48 -4.53 -13.30
CA THR A 70 0.19 -4.06 -13.82
C THR A 70 -0.66 -5.15 -14.49
N THR A 71 -0.08 -6.33 -14.75
CA THR A 71 -0.72 -7.44 -15.48
C THR A 71 -1.12 -8.58 -14.55
N TYR A 72 -0.13 -9.16 -13.86
CA TYR A 72 -0.32 -10.30 -12.96
C TYR A 72 -0.62 -9.86 -11.54
N ARG A 73 -1.66 -10.47 -10.96
CA ARG A 73 -1.97 -10.36 -9.53
C ARG A 73 -1.10 -11.32 -8.73
N ARG A 74 -0.92 -11.01 -7.44
CA ARG A 74 -0.19 -11.85 -6.48
C ARG A 74 -0.50 -13.36 -6.55
N ARG A 75 -1.78 -13.74 -6.71
CA ARG A 75 -2.18 -15.17 -6.78
C ARG A 75 -1.75 -15.87 -8.07
N GLY A 76 -1.53 -15.12 -9.16
CA GLY A 76 -1.02 -15.66 -10.42
C GLY A 76 0.50 -15.80 -10.44
N HIS A 77 1.23 -14.91 -9.73
CA HIS A 77 2.70 -14.86 -9.77
C HIS A 77 3.43 -16.05 -9.11
N MET A 78 2.79 -16.79 -8.20
CA MET A 78 3.45 -17.94 -7.54
C MET A 78 3.38 -19.25 -8.34
N HIS A 79 2.87 -19.21 -9.58
CA HIS A 79 2.68 -20.38 -10.43
C HIS A 79 3.42 -20.32 -11.77
N ASP A 80 4.30 -19.33 -11.96
CA ASP A 80 5.22 -19.23 -13.09
C ASP A 80 6.67 -19.52 -12.65
#